data_AF-A0A257VX78-F1
#
_entry.id   AF-A0A257VX78-F1
#
_cell.length_a   1.000
_cell.length_b   1.000
_cell.length_c   1.000
_cell.angle_alpha   90.00
_cell.angle_beta   90.00
_cell.angle_gamma   90.00
#
_symmetry.space_group_name_H-M   'P 1'
#
loop_
_entity.id
_entity.type
_entity.pdbx_description
1 polymer ?
#
loop_
_entity_poly.entity_id
_entity_poly.type
_entity_poly.pdbx_seq_one_letter_code
_entity_poly.pdbx_strand_id
1 'polypeptide(L)'
;GSVAVDGNWQAWLYNRAQDKRTVLRVGDDLHIADVEGTVAEIGKDFVILKHGTAEQRLELGKNLRELSTAAAATATKPTET
;
A
#
# COMPACT_ATOMS: atom_id res chain seq x y z
N GLY A 1 -5.92 8.00 4.03
CA GLY A 1 -6.11 9.10 3.06
C GLY A 1 -4.75 9.62 2.64
N SER A 2 -4.64 10.21 1.46
CA SER A 2 -3.40 10.87 1.01
C SER A 2 -3.57 12.40 0.99
N VAL A 3 -2.46 13.11 1.11
CA VAL A 3 -2.38 14.56 1.01
C VAL A 3 -1.17 14.93 0.16
N ALA A 4 -1.35 15.84 -0.79
CA ALA A 4 -0.23 16.45 -1.49
C ALA A 4 0.29 17.61 -0.63
N VAL A 5 1.55 17.52 -0.18
CA VAL A 5 2.23 18.57 0.57
C VAL A 5 3.44 19.02 -0.24
N ASP A 6 3.49 20.30 -0.61
CA ASP A 6 4.62 20.88 -1.33
C ASP A 6 4.95 20.15 -2.66
N GLY A 7 3.92 19.81 -3.44
CA GLY A 7 4.07 19.07 -4.70
C GLY A 7 4.41 17.58 -4.54
N ASN A 8 4.62 17.10 -3.33
CA ASN A 8 4.93 15.71 -3.02
C ASN A 8 3.73 15.01 -2.39
N TRP A 9 3.29 13.90 -3.00
CA TRP A 9 2.22 13.09 -2.44
C TRP A 9 2.71 12.35 -1.19
N GLN A 10 1.97 12.50 -0.10
CA GLN A 10 2.20 11.79 1.16
C GLN A 10 0.95 10.99 1.52
N ALA A 11 1.13 9.73 1.88
CA ALA A 11 0.04 8.89 2.34
C ALA A 11 0.05 8.82 3.86
N TRP A 12 -1.10 9.02 4.50
CA TRP A 12 -1.25 8.78 5.93
C TRP A 12 -1.88 7.42 6.14
N LEU A 13 -1.08 6.51 6.68
CA LEU A 13 -1.52 5.18 7.06
C LEU A 13 -1.73 5.14 8.57
N TYR A 14 -2.96 4.83 8.98
CA TYR A 14 -3.28 4.63 10.38
C TYR A 14 -3.17 3.14 10.70
N ASN A 15 -2.13 2.77 11.44
CA ASN A 15 -1.98 1.43 11.96
C ASN A 15 -2.80 1.30 13.25
N ARG A 16 -4.01 0.75 13.13
CA ARG A 16 -4.89 0.50 14.28
C ARG A 16 -4.33 -0.54 15.25
N ALA A 17 -3.47 -1.45 14.80
CA ALA A 17 -2.87 -2.47 15.66
C ALA A 17 -1.86 -1.87 16.66
N GLN A 18 -1.20 -0.78 16.27
CA GLN A 18 -0.22 -0.07 17.10
C GLN A 18 -0.72 1.30 17.57
N ASP A 19 -1.98 1.64 17.26
CA ASP A 19 -2.57 2.98 17.42
C ASP A 19 -1.65 4.12 16.93
N LYS A 20 -0.96 3.88 15.80
CA LYS A 20 0.10 4.76 15.29
C LYS A 20 -0.22 5.24 13.89
N ARG A 21 -0.11 6.56 13.68
CA ARG A 21 -0.16 7.16 12.34
C ARG A 21 1.24 7.22 11.76
N THR A 22 1.44 6.56 10.63
CA THR A 22 2.68 6.61 9.85
C THR A 22 2.45 7.44 8.60
N VAL A 23 3.38 8.36 8.32
CA VAL A 23 3.39 9.17 7.09
C VAL A 23 4.32 8.48 6.11
N LEU A 24 3.77 7.99 5.01
CA LEU A 24 4.51 7.35 3.94
C LEU A 24 4.86 8.36 2.87
N ARG A 25 6.07 8.21 2.34
CA ARG A 25 6.63 9.00 1.24
C ARG A 25 7.16 8.04 0.18
N VAL A 26 7.25 8.49 -1.06
CA VAL A 26 7.92 7.71 -2.11
C VAL A 26 9.37 7.46 -1.69
N GLY A 27 9.81 6.20 -1.80
CA GLY A 27 11.11 5.71 -1.33
C GLY A 27 11.15 5.29 0.14
N ASP A 28 10.08 5.46 0.91
CA ASP A 28 10.03 5.04 2.32
C ASP A 28 9.74 3.55 2.44
N ASP A 29 10.38 2.88 3.40
CA ASP A 29 10.15 1.46 3.66
C ASP A 29 8.97 1.27 4.62
N LEU A 30 7.94 0.57 4.14
CA LEU A 30 6.78 0.21 4.94
C LEU A 30 6.95 -1.20 5.49
N HIS A 31 6.76 -1.34 6.80
CA HIS A 31 6.67 -2.64 7.46
C HIS A 31 5.55 -2.61 8.51
N ILE A 32 4.34 -3.01 8.11
CA ILE A 32 3.16 -3.02 8.98
C ILE A 32 2.39 -4.33 8.80
N ALA A 33 2.29 -5.09 9.89
CA ALA A 33 1.59 -6.38 9.94
C ALA A 33 2.12 -7.35 8.88
N ASP A 34 1.32 -7.64 7.85
CA ASP A 34 1.63 -8.56 6.75
C ASP A 34 2.07 -7.81 5.47
N VAL A 35 2.14 -6.48 5.53
CA VAL A 35 2.49 -5.64 4.39
C VAL A 35 3.89 -5.07 4.60
N GLU A 36 4.82 -5.54 3.77
CA GLU A 36 6.20 -5.08 3.72
C GLU A 36 6.59 -4.67 2.30
N GLY A 37 7.33 -3.57 2.16
CA GLY A 37 7.85 -3.11 0.87
C GLY A 37 8.19 -1.62 0.86
N THR A 38 8.94 -1.21 -0.15
CA THR A 38 9.33 0.18 -0.37
C THR A 38 8.26 0.90 -1.18
N VAL A 39 7.85 2.09 -0.76
CA VAL A 39 6.84 2.88 -1.48
C VAL A 39 7.39 3.33 -2.83
N ALA A 40 6.87 2.76 -3.90
CA ALA A 40 7.25 3.11 -5.27
C ALA A 40 6.46 4.31 -5.78
N GLU A 41 5.16 4.40 -5.44
CA GLU A 41 4.29 5.49 -5.89
C GLU A 41 3.20 5.78 -4.86
N ILE A 42 2.80 7.05 -4.73
CA ILE A 42 1.66 7.48 -3.92
C ILE A 42 0.71 8.26 -4.81
N GLY A 43 -0.51 7.74 -4.94
CA GLY A 43 -1.62 8.41 -5.60
C GLY A 43 -2.64 8.97 -4.61
N LYS A 44 -3.69 9.61 -5.14
CA LYS A 44 -4.75 10.25 -4.35
C LYS A 44 -5.47 9.29 -3.40
N ASP A 45 -5.70 8.06 -3.83
CA ASP A 45 -6.43 7.05 -3.05
C ASP A 45 -5.69 5.70 -3.05
N PHE A 46 -4.40 5.69 -3.37
CA PHE A 46 -3.62 4.45 -3.41
C PHE A 46 -2.13 4.66 -3.14
N VAL A 47 -1.44 3.58 -2.78
CA VAL A 47 0.02 3.50 -2.65
C VAL A 47 0.47 2.24 -3.38
N ILE A 48 1.54 2.32 -4.16
CA ILE A 48 2.22 1.16 -4.73
C ILE A 48 3.45 0.86 -3.87
N LEU A 49 3.55 -0.36 -3.37
CA LEU A 49 4.70 -0.89 -2.66
C LEU A 49 5.46 -1.85 -3.59
N LYS A 50 6.78 -1.78 -3.56
CA LYS A 50 7.66 -2.75 -4.21
C LYS A 50 8.29 -3.63 -3.15
N HIS A 51 8.15 -4.93 -3.30
CA HIS A 51 8.87 -5.91 -2.50
C HIS A 51 9.57 -6.91 -3.44
N GLY A 52 10.88 -6.73 -3.61
CA GLY A 52 11.64 -7.46 -4.62
C GLY A 52 11.16 -7.18 -6.04
N THR A 53 10.67 -8.22 -6.72
CA THR A 53 10.08 -8.15 -8.07
C THR A 53 8.56 -7.97 -8.07
N ALA A 54 7.92 -8.04 -6.90
CA ALA A 54 6.48 -7.89 -6.76
C ALA A 54 6.10 -6.42 -6.52
N GLU A 55 5.05 -5.97 -7.20
CA GLU A 55 4.42 -4.68 -6.97
C GLU A 55 3.04 -4.91 -6.34
N GLN A 56 2.78 -4.27 -5.21
CA GLN A 56 1.54 -4.41 -4.46
C GLN A 56 0.85 -3.06 -4.34
N ARG A 57 -0.39 -2.98 -4.82
CA ARG A 57 -1.21 -1.76 -4.70
C ARG A 57 -2.07 -1.79 -3.45
N LEU A 58 -1.90 -0.80 -2.60
CA LEU A 58 -2.74 -0.49 -1.45
C LEU A 58 -3.75 0.58 -1.82
N GLU A 59 -5.04 0.32 -1.69
CA GLU A 59 -6.07 1.36 -1.76
C GLU A 59 -6.20 2.07 -0.39
N LEU A 60 -6.07 3.39 -0.37
CA LEU A 60 -6.09 4.24 0.83
C LEU A 60 -7.51 4.73 1.12
N GLY A 61 -8.22 4.07 2.04
CA GLY A 61 -9.58 4.48 2.42
C GLY A 61 -10.52 3.31 2.65
N LYS A 62 -10.12 2.13 2.18
CA LYS A 62 -10.72 0.84 2.55
C LYS A 62 -9.96 0.21 3.72
N ASN A 63 -10.61 -0.72 4.42
CA ASN A 63 -10.02 -1.30 5.63
C ASN A 63 -8.74 -2.08 5.29
N LEU A 64 -7.67 -1.88 6.07
CA LEU A 64 -6.40 -2.62 5.94
C LEU A 64 -6.57 -4.15 5.96
N ARG A 65 -7.70 -4.67 6.47
CA ARG A 65 -8.01 -6.11 6.45
C ARG A 65 -8.42 -6.66 5.09
N GLU A 66 -8.91 -5.82 4.17
CA GLU A 66 -9.29 -6.25 2.82
C GLU A 66 -8.06 -6.43 1.90
N LEU A 67 -6.90 -5.96 2.37
CA LEU A 67 -5.62 -6.02 1.67
C LEU A 67 -4.99 -7.41 1.66
N SER A 68 -5.28 -8.26 2.65
CA SER A 68 -4.80 -9.64 2.68
C SER A 68 -5.38 -10.52 1.55
N THR A 69 -6.44 -10.07 0.86
CA THR A 69 -7.04 -10.80 -0.25
C THR A 69 -6.52 -10.35 -1.62
N ALA A 70 -5.89 -9.18 -1.73
CA ALA A 70 -5.33 -8.70 -2.99
C ALA A 70 -3.98 -9.36 -3.32
N ALA A 71 -3.23 -9.84 -2.32
CA ALA A 71 -2.02 -10.65 -2.52
C ALA A 71 -2.30 -12.01 -3.18
N ALA A 72 -3.55 -12.50 -3.11
CA ALA A 72 -3.96 -13.74 -3.78
C ALA A 72 -4.51 -13.50 -5.20
N ALA A 73 -4.83 -12.25 -5.59
CA ALA A 73 -5.58 -11.97 -6.82
C ALA A 73 -4.71 -11.66 -8.06
N THR A 74 -3.38 -11.53 -7.93
CA THR A 74 -2.49 -11.41 -9.10
C THR A 74 -1.85 -12.74 -9.52
N ALA A 75 -2.13 -13.84 -8.81
CA ALA A 75 -1.84 -15.20 -9.26
C ALA A 75 -3.05 -15.85 -9.94
N THR A 76 -3.84 -15.10 -10.73
CA THR A 76 -4.77 -15.74 -11.69
C THR A 76 -5.22 -14.76 -12.76
N LYS A 77 -4.56 -14.81 -13.92
CA LYS A 77 -5.28 -14.74 -15.19
C LYS A 77 -5.18 -16.12 -15.86
N PRO A 78 -6.19 -16.48 -16.63
CA PRO A 78 -6.91 -17.75 -16.55
C PRO A 78 -6.37 -18.76 -17.56
N THR A 79 -6.53 -20.06 -17.26
CA THR A 79 -6.63 -21.05 -18.32
C THR A 79 -7.99 -21.72 -18.16
N GLU A 80 -8.97 -21.08 -18.78
CA GLU A 80 -10.16 -21.73 -19.28
C GLU A 80 -9.75 -22.58 -20.50
N THR A 81 -10.35 -23.77 -20.60
CA THR A 81 -10.33 -24.78 -21.69
C THR A 81 -9.36 -25.94 -21.56
#